data_AF-A0A1S4GZ70-F1
#
_entry.id   AF-A0A1S4GZ70-F1
#
_cell.length_a   1.000
_cell.length_b   1.000
_cell.length_c   1.000
_cell.angle_alpha   90.00
_cell.angle_beta   90.00
_cell.angle_gamma   90.00
#
_symmetry.space_group_name_H-M   'P 1'
#
loop_
_entity.id
_entity.type
_entity.pdbx_description
1 polymer ?
#
loop_
_entity_poly.entity_id
_entity_poly.type
_entity_poly.pdbx_seq_one_letter_code
_entity_poly.pdbx_strand_id
1 'polypeptide(L)'
;MACRAALYLLALTASITHVLGVKNPNDILRHSITRHGYPVELHKVTTQDGYILTLVRIPGKGAPVLIMHGLIASSVDWTVQGPDKALAFIAADQGHDVWLGNVRGNTFSKEHIKLTRKDAEYWRFSFHEMGLYDLPAMVDYIRINSSSDTLHYIGHSQGGAVFLVMASMRPLYNRKFASVHLMAPAAYIHRATSPVFQFTTRVEELETIAKMTRTYEIVGRGAGSPVELLHAGHKMGLIPTDLVLTNVWYFTGVHDSINRSIVGDILANTPAGCSLYQLLHFGRNHLAKSFQQYDYGPDGNVRRYGARVPPEYPLQNVTAPVSLYYSEADNFVPAEDVEDLADSLPNVVQKHRIGLRKWNHIDYLYDTNAHRLYRSVVASLTDQRGTAEKK
;
A
#
# COMPACT_ATOMS: atom_id res chain seq x y z
N MET A 1 17.12 26.13 7.70
CA MET A 1 18.32 25.27 7.61
C MET A 1 18.02 23.82 7.19
N ALA A 2 16.80 23.30 7.33
CA ALA A 2 16.41 21.97 6.85
C ALA A 2 16.35 21.82 5.30
N CYS A 3 16.19 22.93 4.56
CA CYS A 3 16.12 22.90 3.09
C CYS A 3 17.50 22.88 2.39
N ARG A 4 18.60 23.05 3.13
CA ARG A 4 19.97 23.02 2.57
C ARG A 4 20.66 21.67 2.72
N ALA A 5 20.29 20.85 3.72
CA ALA A 5 20.85 19.50 3.89
C ALA A 5 20.45 18.55 2.73
N ALA A 6 19.28 18.78 2.12
CA ALA A 6 18.79 17.99 0.99
C ALA A 6 19.54 18.27 -0.34
N LEU A 7 20.17 19.45 -0.48
CA LEU A 7 20.93 19.81 -1.69
C LEU A 7 22.41 19.43 -1.65
N TYR A 8 23.03 19.35 -0.46
CA TYR A 8 24.45 18.99 -0.36
C TYR A 8 24.74 17.50 -0.56
N LEU A 9 23.73 16.62 -0.45
CA LEU A 9 23.87 15.19 -0.73
C LEU A 9 23.98 14.87 -2.24
N LEU A 10 23.59 15.81 -3.11
CA LEU A 10 23.60 15.63 -4.57
C LEU A 10 25.01 15.76 -5.20
N ALA A 11 25.99 16.31 -4.48
CA ALA A 11 27.32 16.58 -5.02
C ALA A 11 28.37 15.48 -4.74
N LEU A 12 28.06 14.44 -3.95
CA LEU A 12 29.01 13.37 -3.59
C LEU A 12 28.75 12.02 -4.27
N THR A 13 27.80 11.97 -5.22
CA THR A 13 27.27 10.72 -5.81
C THR A 13 28.09 10.20 -7.00
N ALA A 14 29.14 10.89 -7.44
CA ALA A 14 29.86 10.56 -8.67
C ALA A 14 30.91 9.45 -8.55
N SER A 15 31.18 8.88 -7.36
CA SER A 15 32.34 7.98 -7.18
C SER A 15 32.05 6.62 -6.51
N ILE A 16 30.78 6.23 -6.29
CA ILE A 16 30.42 4.93 -5.67
C ILE A 16 29.38 4.18 -6.51
N THR A 17 29.45 4.27 -7.83
CA THR A 17 28.48 3.63 -8.74
C THR A 17 28.89 2.22 -9.18
N HIS A 18 30.03 1.69 -8.73
CA HIS A 18 30.61 0.46 -9.32
C HIS A 18 30.63 -0.80 -8.43
N VAL A 19 29.97 -0.83 -7.27
CA VAL A 19 30.07 -1.99 -6.35
C VAL A 19 28.74 -2.69 -6.00
N LEU A 20 27.59 -2.12 -6.34
CA LEU A 20 26.29 -2.72 -5.99
C LEU A 20 25.53 -3.12 -7.24
N GLY A 21 25.60 -4.40 -7.62
CA GLY A 21 24.78 -4.96 -8.69
C GLY A 21 23.29 -4.78 -8.39
N VAL A 22 22.54 -4.26 -9.35
CA VAL A 22 21.08 -4.15 -9.25
C VAL A 22 20.49 -5.56 -9.27
N LYS A 23 19.97 -6.03 -8.14
CA LYS A 23 19.27 -7.31 -8.07
C LYS A 23 17.98 -7.26 -8.87
N ASN A 24 17.68 -8.33 -9.60
CA ASN A 24 16.42 -8.46 -10.32
C ASN A 24 15.25 -8.41 -9.31
N PRO A 25 14.24 -7.54 -9.48
CA PRO A 25 13.10 -7.46 -8.58
C PRO A 25 12.38 -8.79 -8.36
N ASN A 26 12.31 -9.65 -9.39
CA ASN A 26 11.70 -10.97 -9.26
C ASN A 26 12.49 -11.89 -8.32
N ASP A 27 13.82 -11.81 -8.32
CA ASP A 27 14.67 -12.61 -7.43
C ASP A 27 14.52 -12.16 -5.99
N ILE A 28 14.35 -10.86 -5.75
CA ILE A 28 14.03 -10.31 -4.43
C ILE A 28 12.72 -10.88 -3.90
N LEU A 29 11.65 -10.84 -4.72
CA LEU A 29 10.35 -11.40 -4.35
C LEU A 29 10.46 -12.88 -4.00
N ARG A 30 11.07 -13.68 -4.88
CA ARG A 30 11.25 -15.12 -4.65
C ARG A 30 12.05 -15.37 -3.38
N HIS A 31 13.18 -14.69 -3.22
CA HIS A 31 14.05 -14.88 -2.07
C HIS A 31 13.38 -14.47 -0.75
N SER A 32 12.50 -13.47 -0.75
CA SER A 32 11.74 -13.06 0.46
C SER A 32 10.84 -14.17 1.02
N ILE A 33 10.58 -15.22 0.24
CA ILE A 33 9.70 -16.35 0.60
C ILE A 33 10.49 -17.66 0.67
N THR A 34 11.27 -17.98 -0.36
CA THR A 34 11.97 -19.28 -0.44
C THR A 34 13.06 -19.46 0.61
N ARG A 35 13.68 -18.35 1.07
CA ARG A 35 14.65 -18.41 2.18
C ARG A 35 14.05 -18.95 3.49
N HIS A 36 12.73 -18.94 3.60
CA HIS A 36 11.97 -19.44 4.75
C HIS A 36 11.34 -20.82 4.51
N GLY A 37 11.63 -21.48 3.38
CA GLY A 37 11.14 -22.82 3.07
C GLY A 37 9.74 -22.88 2.44
N TYR A 38 9.14 -21.74 2.08
CA TYR A 38 7.82 -21.69 1.45
C TYR A 38 7.94 -21.76 -0.08
N PRO A 39 6.99 -22.44 -0.77
CA PRO A 39 6.89 -22.39 -2.23
C PRO A 39 6.48 -20.97 -2.68
N VAL A 40 6.90 -20.59 -3.89
CA VAL A 40 6.56 -19.29 -4.47
C VAL A 40 6.30 -19.38 -5.97
N GLU A 41 5.18 -18.81 -6.40
CA GLU A 41 4.86 -18.57 -7.79
C GLU A 41 4.82 -17.05 -8.03
N LEU A 42 5.29 -16.62 -9.20
CA LEU A 42 5.17 -15.22 -9.64
C LEU A 42 4.28 -15.18 -10.87
N HIS A 43 3.29 -14.30 -10.86
CA HIS A 43 2.31 -14.17 -11.92
C HIS A 43 2.32 -12.75 -12.48
N LYS A 44 2.28 -12.63 -13.81
CA LYS A 44 2.14 -11.35 -14.51
C LYS A 44 0.68 -11.15 -14.88
N VAL A 45 0.13 -10.01 -14.47
CA VAL A 45 -1.27 -9.65 -14.72
C VAL A 45 -1.32 -8.32 -15.45
N THR A 46 -1.91 -8.33 -16.65
CA THR A 46 -2.07 -7.12 -17.46
C THR A 46 -3.41 -6.47 -17.15
N THR A 47 -3.36 -5.21 -16.71
CA THR A 47 -4.54 -4.37 -16.47
C THR A 47 -5.18 -3.92 -17.77
N GLN A 48 -6.45 -3.51 -17.72
CA GLN A 48 -7.19 -3.03 -18.90
C GLN A 48 -6.51 -1.83 -19.58
N ASP A 49 -5.87 -0.96 -18.81
CA ASP A 49 -5.17 0.21 -19.32
C ASP A 49 -3.67 -0.05 -19.62
N GLY A 50 -3.21 -1.29 -19.44
CA GLY A 50 -1.98 -1.78 -20.05
C GLY A 50 -0.76 -1.89 -19.12
N TYR A 51 -0.88 -1.58 -17.83
CA TYR A 51 0.15 -1.88 -16.83
C TYR A 51 0.24 -3.39 -16.61
N ILE A 52 1.46 -3.88 -16.41
CA ILE A 52 1.75 -5.28 -16.11
C ILE A 52 2.21 -5.38 -14.66
N LEU A 53 1.39 -6.03 -13.85
CA LEU A 53 1.55 -6.17 -12.41
C LEU A 53 2.18 -7.52 -12.08
N THR A 54 3.02 -7.57 -11.04
CA THR A 54 3.57 -8.82 -10.53
C THR A 54 2.85 -9.23 -9.24
N LEU A 55 2.05 -10.30 -9.30
CA LEU A 55 1.51 -10.95 -8.11
C LEU A 55 2.49 -12.03 -7.63
N VAL A 56 2.56 -12.17 -6.31
CA VAL A 56 3.27 -13.26 -5.64
C VAL A 56 2.25 -14.21 -5.06
N ARG A 57 2.45 -15.51 -5.23
CA ARG A 57 1.58 -16.53 -4.65
C ARG A 57 2.40 -17.48 -3.79
N ILE A 58 1.95 -17.72 -2.56
CA ILE A 58 2.38 -18.84 -1.72
C ILE A 58 1.24 -19.87 -1.82
N PRO A 59 1.37 -20.90 -2.67
CA PRO A 59 0.26 -21.78 -3.00
C PRO A 59 -0.23 -22.56 -1.79
N GLY A 60 -1.55 -22.58 -1.62
CA GLY A 60 -2.26 -23.32 -0.57
C GLY A 60 -3.50 -24.03 -1.13
N LYS A 61 -4.18 -24.82 -0.29
CA LYS A 61 -5.39 -25.57 -0.67
C LYS A 61 -6.69 -24.89 -0.23
N GLY A 62 -6.61 -23.94 0.70
CA GLY A 62 -7.74 -23.20 1.24
C GLY A 62 -8.19 -22.05 0.34
N ALA A 63 -9.15 -21.26 0.84
CA ALA A 63 -9.68 -20.11 0.12
C ALA A 63 -8.57 -19.07 -0.18
N PRO A 64 -8.60 -18.42 -1.37
CA PRO A 64 -7.64 -17.38 -1.71
C PRO A 64 -7.71 -16.18 -0.78
N VAL A 65 -6.55 -15.65 -0.40
CA VAL A 65 -6.42 -14.43 0.38
C VAL A 65 -5.53 -13.45 -0.37
N LEU A 66 -6.10 -12.34 -0.84
CA LEU A 66 -5.34 -11.26 -1.46
C LEU A 66 -4.92 -10.23 -0.41
N ILE A 67 -3.62 -10.04 -0.24
CA ILE A 67 -3.04 -9.10 0.71
C ILE A 67 -2.42 -7.93 -0.07
N MET A 68 -2.87 -6.70 0.25
CA MET A 68 -2.48 -5.47 -0.42
C MET A 68 -1.77 -4.50 0.54
N HIS A 69 -0.60 -4.03 0.07
CA HIS A 69 0.23 -3.07 0.78
C HIS A 69 -0.30 -1.62 0.69
N GLY A 70 0.27 -0.74 1.53
CA GLY A 70 -0.04 0.69 1.55
C GLY A 70 0.69 1.53 0.50
N LEU A 71 0.60 2.86 0.64
CA LEU A 71 1.37 3.80 -0.17
C LEU A 71 2.87 3.54 0.03
N ILE A 72 3.68 3.74 -1.01
CA ILE A 72 5.15 3.57 -1.05
C ILE A 72 5.70 2.18 -0.67
N ALA A 73 4.83 1.21 -0.38
CA ALA A 73 5.15 -0.12 0.11
C ALA A 73 5.13 -1.18 -1.02
N SER A 74 5.32 -2.45 -0.67
CA SER A 74 5.28 -3.58 -1.59
C SER A 74 4.78 -4.86 -0.93
N SER A 75 4.64 -5.94 -1.71
CA SER A 75 4.32 -7.27 -1.17
C SER A 75 5.34 -7.80 -0.15
N VAL A 76 6.60 -7.34 -0.20
CA VAL A 76 7.68 -7.83 0.71
C VAL A 76 7.45 -7.41 2.16
N ASP A 77 6.68 -6.34 2.38
CA ASP A 77 6.35 -5.89 3.75
C ASP A 77 5.57 -6.94 4.53
N TRP A 78 4.86 -7.83 3.84
CA TRP A 78 4.09 -8.93 4.42
C TRP A 78 4.91 -10.21 4.66
N THR A 79 6.20 -10.22 4.31
CA THR A 79 7.11 -11.37 4.49
C THR A 79 8.34 -11.04 5.34
N VAL A 80 8.74 -9.77 5.41
CA VAL A 80 10.02 -9.34 6.01
C VAL A 80 10.22 -9.74 7.48
N GLN A 81 9.14 -9.89 8.26
CA GLN A 81 9.23 -10.31 9.66
C GLN A 81 9.46 -11.83 9.86
N GLY A 82 9.43 -12.63 8.79
CA GLY A 82 9.62 -14.08 8.83
C GLY A 82 8.40 -14.90 9.28
N PRO A 83 8.47 -16.25 9.24
CA PRO A 83 7.32 -17.15 9.31
C PRO A 83 6.40 -16.98 10.52
N ASP A 84 6.97 -16.84 11.72
CA ASP A 84 6.18 -16.76 12.95
C ASP A 84 5.42 -15.44 13.10
N LYS A 85 5.83 -14.41 12.34
CA LYS A 85 5.40 -13.03 12.54
C LYS A 85 4.77 -12.36 11.35
N ALA A 86 5.11 -12.75 10.13
CA ALA A 86 4.63 -12.07 8.93
C ALA A 86 3.28 -12.62 8.50
N LEU A 87 2.36 -11.72 8.14
CA LEU A 87 0.97 -12.05 7.80
C LEU A 87 0.88 -13.10 6.68
N ALA A 88 1.74 -13.00 5.66
CA ALA A 88 1.72 -13.92 4.52
C ALA A 88 1.97 -15.37 4.94
N PHE A 89 2.96 -15.59 5.81
CA PHE A 89 3.30 -16.93 6.29
C PHE A 89 2.28 -17.45 7.30
N ILE A 90 1.79 -16.59 8.20
CA ILE A 90 0.72 -16.96 9.15
C ILE A 90 -0.52 -17.44 8.38
N ALA A 91 -0.91 -16.75 7.30
CA ALA A 91 -2.04 -17.18 6.46
C ALA A 91 -1.74 -18.51 5.72
N ALA A 92 -0.53 -18.66 5.17
CA ALA A 92 -0.12 -19.88 4.48
C ALA A 92 -0.09 -21.10 5.42
N ASP A 93 0.39 -20.95 6.65
CA ASP A 93 0.43 -22.00 7.67
C ASP A 93 -0.97 -22.43 8.15
N GLN A 94 -1.97 -21.54 8.00
CA GLN A 94 -3.39 -21.88 8.20
C GLN A 94 -4.03 -22.49 6.94
N GLY A 95 -3.24 -22.79 5.91
CA GLY A 95 -3.66 -23.52 4.72
C GLY A 95 -4.27 -22.66 3.60
N HIS A 96 -4.32 -21.34 3.76
CA HIS A 96 -4.85 -20.43 2.72
C HIS A 96 -3.98 -20.42 1.47
N ASP A 97 -4.62 -20.18 0.31
CA ASP A 97 -3.92 -19.84 -0.93
C ASP A 97 -3.57 -18.34 -0.92
N VAL A 98 -2.34 -17.99 -0.57
CA VAL A 98 -1.97 -16.59 -0.28
C VAL A 98 -1.47 -15.90 -1.53
N TRP A 99 -2.09 -14.76 -1.85
CA TRP A 99 -1.72 -13.88 -2.95
C TRP A 99 -1.30 -12.52 -2.41
N LEU A 100 -0.11 -12.05 -2.77
CA LEU A 100 0.40 -10.74 -2.41
C LEU A 100 0.43 -9.86 -3.67
N GLY A 101 -0.31 -8.76 -3.64
CA GLY A 101 -0.39 -7.85 -4.77
C GLY A 101 0.72 -6.80 -4.77
N ASN A 102 1.13 -6.38 -5.98
CA ASN A 102 1.94 -5.19 -6.20
C ASN A 102 1.25 -4.26 -7.18
N VAL A 103 1.02 -3.02 -6.77
CA VAL A 103 0.35 -2.01 -7.61
C VAL A 103 1.29 -1.40 -8.63
N ARG A 104 0.73 -0.85 -9.71
CA ARG A 104 1.46 -0.13 -10.76
C ARG A 104 2.46 0.89 -10.18
N GLY A 105 3.65 0.93 -10.77
CA GLY A 105 4.72 1.88 -10.44
C GLY A 105 5.56 1.55 -9.21
N ASN A 106 5.14 0.63 -8.33
CA ASN A 106 6.03 0.14 -7.28
C ASN A 106 7.18 -0.69 -7.89
N THR A 107 8.21 -1.00 -7.12
CA THR A 107 9.45 -1.67 -7.56
C THR A 107 9.22 -2.96 -8.38
N PHE A 108 8.13 -3.67 -8.13
CA PHE A 108 7.84 -4.96 -8.72
C PHE A 108 6.86 -4.92 -9.90
N SER A 109 6.23 -3.76 -10.17
CA SER A 109 5.19 -3.59 -11.19
C SER A 109 5.45 -2.33 -12.03
N LYS A 110 6.63 -2.24 -12.66
CA LYS A 110 7.07 -1.10 -13.48
C LYS A 110 6.95 -1.28 -15.00
N GLU A 111 6.14 -2.23 -15.43
CA GLU A 111 6.00 -2.62 -16.83
C GLU A 111 4.67 -2.16 -17.39
N HIS A 112 4.65 -1.86 -18.69
CA HIS A 112 3.44 -1.49 -19.42
C HIS A 112 3.58 -1.91 -20.89
N ILE A 113 2.48 -2.32 -21.53
CA ILE A 113 2.46 -2.81 -22.92
C ILE A 113 2.85 -1.78 -23.99
N LYS A 114 2.98 -0.48 -23.63
CA LYS A 114 3.10 0.64 -24.59
C LYS A 114 3.96 1.76 -24.03
N LEU A 115 3.69 2.17 -22.78
CA LEU A 115 4.38 3.29 -22.13
C LEU A 115 5.66 2.81 -21.43
N THR A 116 6.59 3.74 -21.25
CA THR A 116 7.82 3.52 -20.50
C THR A 116 7.87 4.42 -19.27
N ARG A 117 8.74 4.10 -18.32
CA ARG A 117 8.96 4.92 -17.10
C ARG A 117 9.43 6.36 -17.39
N LYS A 118 9.86 6.67 -18.62
CA LYS A 118 10.28 8.02 -19.04
C LYS A 118 9.11 8.89 -19.52
N ASP A 119 7.97 8.26 -19.80
CA ASP A 119 6.76 8.92 -20.27
C ASP A 119 6.00 9.49 -19.07
N ALA A 120 5.58 10.76 -19.15
CA ALA A 120 4.80 11.38 -18.08
C ALA A 120 3.45 10.65 -17.87
N GLU A 121 2.85 10.19 -18.95
CA GLU A 121 1.58 9.44 -18.93
C GLU A 121 1.69 8.09 -18.21
N TYR A 122 2.87 7.46 -18.20
CA TYR A 122 3.12 6.23 -17.42
C TYR A 122 2.94 6.47 -15.92
N TRP A 123 3.20 7.70 -15.45
CA TRP A 123 3.08 8.02 -14.03
C TRP A 123 1.76 8.70 -13.68
N ARG A 124 0.88 8.92 -14.66
CA ARG A 124 -0.38 9.64 -14.46
C ARG A 124 -1.47 8.74 -13.89
N PHE A 125 -1.25 8.26 -12.67
CA PHE A 125 -2.17 7.40 -11.94
C PHE A 125 -2.12 7.68 -10.43
N SER A 126 -3.19 7.35 -9.73
CA SER A 126 -3.35 7.43 -8.28
C SER A 126 -3.98 6.14 -7.75
N PHE A 127 -4.40 6.14 -6.47
CA PHE A 127 -5.18 5.02 -5.93
C PHE A 127 -6.53 4.83 -6.65
N HIS A 128 -7.01 5.83 -7.40
CA HIS A 128 -8.19 5.73 -8.25
C HIS A 128 -8.01 4.67 -9.34
N GLU A 129 -6.97 4.80 -10.16
CA GLU A 129 -6.68 3.85 -11.24
C GLU A 129 -6.33 2.47 -10.68
N MET A 130 -5.67 2.40 -9.52
CA MET A 130 -5.43 1.13 -8.82
C MET A 130 -6.74 0.43 -8.44
N GLY A 131 -7.75 1.18 -7.96
CA GLY A 131 -9.08 0.63 -7.65
C GLY A 131 -9.87 0.27 -8.91
N LEU A 132 -9.76 1.04 -10.00
CA LEU A 132 -10.51 0.78 -11.22
C LEU A 132 -9.92 -0.33 -12.10
N TYR A 133 -8.61 -0.53 -12.06
CA TYR A 133 -7.89 -1.39 -13.00
C TYR A 133 -7.00 -2.44 -12.34
N ASP A 134 -6.15 -2.06 -11.38
CA ASP A 134 -5.20 -3.01 -10.76
C ASP A 134 -5.94 -4.09 -9.97
N LEU A 135 -6.71 -3.67 -8.97
CA LEU A 135 -7.40 -4.61 -8.09
C LEU A 135 -8.40 -5.50 -8.84
N PRO A 136 -9.22 -4.99 -9.78
CA PRO A 136 -10.03 -5.82 -10.65
C PRO A 136 -9.24 -6.88 -11.43
N ALA A 137 -8.12 -6.50 -12.04
CA ALA A 137 -7.30 -7.45 -12.81
C ALA A 137 -6.69 -8.53 -11.91
N MET A 138 -6.22 -8.15 -10.71
CA MET A 138 -5.74 -9.11 -9.70
C MET A 138 -6.85 -10.08 -9.27
N VAL A 139 -8.03 -9.56 -8.91
CA VAL A 139 -9.18 -10.35 -8.46
C VAL A 139 -9.64 -11.34 -9.53
N ASP A 140 -9.78 -10.87 -10.77
CA ASP A 140 -10.23 -11.74 -11.86
C ASP A 140 -9.20 -12.81 -12.18
N TYR A 141 -7.91 -12.46 -12.19
CA TYR A 141 -6.83 -13.43 -12.38
C TYR A 141 -6.83 -14.51 -11.29
N ILE A 142 -6.92 -14.12 -10.01
CA ILE A 142 -6.93 -15.06 -8.87
C ILE A 142 -8.11 -16.01 -8.98
N ARG A 143 -9.31 -15.50 -9.26
CA ARG A 143 -10.53 -16.33 -9.37
C ARG A 143 -10.47 -17.32 -10.52
N ILE A 144 -9.84 -16.95 -11.65
CA ILE A 144 -9.66 -17.87 -12.79
C ILE A 144 -8.64 -18.98 -12.45
N ASN A 145 -7.65 -18.68 -11.61
CA ASN A 145 -6.58 -19.61 -11.24
C ASN A 145 -6.80 -20.26 -9.86
N SER A 146 -8.00 -20.14 -9.30
CA SER A 146 -8.41 -20.72 -8.04
C SER A 146 -9.66 -21.59 -8.23
N SER A 147 -9.83 -22.58 -7.35
CA SER A 147 -11.05 -23.38 -7.24
C SER A 147 -12.20 -22.67 -6.49
N SER A 148 -11.97 -21.45 -5.97
CA SER A 148 -12.97 -20.70 -5.21
C SER A 148 -13.59 -19.58 -6.04
N ASP A 149 -14.92 -19.48 -5.99
CA ASP A 149 -15.67 -18.37 -6.60
C ASP A 149 -15.43 -17.03 -5.90
N THR A 150 -14.83 -17.04 -4.71
CA THR A 150 -14.70 -15.88 -3.82
C THR A 150 -13.33 -15.87 -3.18
N LEU A 151 -12.87 -14.70 -2.77
CA LEU A 151 -11.60 -14.54 -2.07
C LEU A 151 -11.79 -13.69 -0.81
N HIS A 152 -10.84 -13.79 0.11
CA HIS A 152 -10.69 -12.84 1.20
C HIS A 152 -9.74 -11.73 0.78
N TYR A 153 -9.96 -10.54 1.31
CA TYR A 153 -9.12 -9.37 1.06
C TYR A 153 -8.57 -8.82 2.37
N ILE A 154 -7.27 -8.54 2.41
CA ILE A 154 -6.62 -7.80 3.50
C ILE A 154 -5.89 -6.60 2.89
N GLY A 155 -6.24 -5.38 3.30
CA GLY A 155 -5.63 -4.17 2.78
C GLY A 155 -5.14 -3.26 3.91
N HIS A 156 -3.90 -2.79 3.81
CA HIS A 156 -3.36 -1.77 4.71
C HIS A 156 -3.33 -0.39 4.05
N SER A 157 -3.70 0.67 4.76
CA SER A 157 -3.51 2.05 4.32
C SER A 157 -4.15 2.30 2.93
N GLN A 158 -3.35 2.71 1.94
CA GLN A 158 -3.79 2.85 0.55
C GLN A 158 -4.41 1.56 -0.02
N GLY A 159 -3.97 0.38 0.40
CA GLY A 159 -4.63 -0.89 0.02
C GLY A 159 -6.12 -0.86 0.36
N GLY A 160 -6.47 -0.38 1.55
CA GLY A 160 -7.88 -0.17 1.92
C GLY A 160 -8.59 0.85 1.05
N ALA A 161 -7.96 1.98 0.73
CA ALA A 161 -8.52 2.98 -0.19
C ALA A 161 -8.79 2.39 -1.59
N VAL A 162 -7.85 1.60 -2.12
CA VAL A 162 -7.96 0.92 -3.41
C VAL A 162 -9.15 -0.05 -3.43
N PHE A 163 -9.35 -0.81 -2.35
CA PHE A 163 -10.54 -1.65 -2.20
C PHE A 163 -11.82 -0.83 -2.22
N LEU A 164 -11.89 0.24 -1.43
CA LEU A 164 -13.08 1.09 -1.32
C LEU A 164 -13.44 1.76 -2.65
N VAL A 165 -12.44 2.23 -3.41
CA VAL A 165 -12.66 2.75 -4.77
C VAL A 165 -13.24 1.68 -5.67
N MET A 166 -12.62 0.50 -5.73
CA MET A 166 -13.11 -0.59 -6.58
C MET A 166 -14.54 -1.00 -6.21
N ALA A 167 -14.79 -1.25 -4.92
CA ALA A 167 -16.07 -1.75 -4.43
C ALA A 167 -17.20 -0.74 -4.62
N SER A 168 -16.92 0.56 -4.47
CA SER A 168 -17.93 1.62 -4.67
C SER A 168 -18.22 1.90 -6.15
N MET A 169 -17.16 1.95 -6.98
CA MET A 169 -17.25 2.32 -8.40
C MET A 169 -17.54 1.13 -9.32
N ARG A 170 -17.29 -0.10 -8.87
CA ARG A 170 -17.54 -1.35 -9.61
C ARG A 170 -18.33 -2.32 -8.73
N PRO A 171 -19.60 -2.02 -8.40
CA PRO A 171 -20.35 -2.71 -7.34
C PRO A 171 -20.49 -4.23 -7.55
N LEU A 172 -20.41 -4.72 -8.80
CA LEU A 172 -20.40 -6.16 -9.11
C LEU A 172 -19.19 -6.93 -8.55
N TYR A 173 -18.13 -6.23 -8.13
CA TYR A 173 -16.99 -6.87 -7.46
C TYR A 173 -17.27 -7.16 -5.98
N ASN A 174 -18.21 -6.48 -5.30
CA ASN A 174 -18.50 -6.73 -3.88
C ASN A 174 -18.80 -8.20 -3.60
N ARG A 175 -19.61 -8.86 -4.45
CA ARG A 175 -19.97 -10.28 -4.31
C ARG A 175 -18.82 -11.26 -4.50
N LYS A 176 -17.66 -10.80 -5.02
CA LYS A 176 -16.47 -11.63 -5.21
C LYS A 176 -15.68 -11.80 -3.91
N PHE A 177 -16.01 -11.06 -2.85
CA PHE A 177 -15.31 -11.13 -1.57
C PHE A 177 -16.14 -11.89 -0.53
N ALA A 178 -15.54 -12.88 0.10
CA ALA A 178 -16.11 -13.60 1.25
C ALA A 178 -15.98 -12.78 2.54
N SER A 179 -14.81 -12.16 2.74
CA SER A 179 -14.56 -11.18 3.80
C SER A 179 -13.52 -10.15 3.37
N VAL A 180 -13.59 -8.96 3.96
CA VAL A 180 -12.69 -7.84 3.68
C VAL A 180 -12.18 -7.28 5.00
N HIS A 181 -10.87 -7.22 5.16
CA HIS A 181 -10.21 -6.78 6.39
C HIS A 181 -9.31 -5.59 6.08
N LEU A 182 -9.69 -4.41 6.57
CA LEU A 182 -9.00 -3.16 6.27
C LEU A 182 -8.25 -2.64 7.50
N MET A 183 -6.93 -2.59 7.42
CA MET A 183 -6.04 -2.09 8.46
C MET A 183 -5.68 -0.63 8.16
N ALA A 184 -6.13 0.29 9.01
CA ALA A 184 -5.96 1.73 8.84
C ALA A 184 -6.31 2.22 7.41
N PRO A 185 -7.53 1.97 6.89
CA PRO A 185 -7.87 2.31 5.51
C PRO A 185 -7.83 3.82 5.26
N ALA A 186 -6.97 4.26 4.33
CA ALA A 186 -6.77 5.67 4.00
C ALA A 186 -7.89 6.24 3.11
N ALA A 187 -9.13 6.26 3.61
CA ALA A 187 -10.28 6.86 2.94
C ALA A 187 -10.44 8.33 3.35
N TYR A 188 -10.95 8.55 4.56
CA TYR A 188 -10.88 9.85 5.22
C TYR A 188 -9.53 9.97 5.93
N ILE A 189 -8.89 11.12 5.75
CA ILE A 189 -7.56 11.44 6.31
C ILE A 189 -7.46 12.93 6.69
N HIS A 190 -8.59 13.61 6.87
CA HIS A 190 -8.63 15.06 7.08
C HIS A 190 -8.29 15.47 8.51
N ARG A 191 -8.25 14.52 9.44
CA ARG A 191 -7.72 14.75 10.80
C ARG A 191 -6.25 14.32 10.92
N ALA A 192 -5.63 13.83 9.84
CA ALA A 192 -4.27 13.33 9.88
C ALA A 192 -3.27 14.41 10.31
N THR A 193 -2.35 14.05 11.22
CA THR A 193 -1.43 14.98 11.88
C THR A 193 0.04 14.72 11.58
N SER A 194 0.35 13.64 10.85
CA SER A 194 1.72 13.34 10.42
C SER A 194 2.35 14.56 9.72
N PRO A 195 3.62 14.90 10.00
CA PRO A 195 4.30 16.01 9.34
C PRO A 195 4.29 15.96 7.81
N VAL A 196 4.08 14.78 7.20
CA VAL A 196 3.93 14.67 5.73
C VAL A 196 2.76 15.50 5.20
N PHE A 197 1.71 15.71 6.01
CA PHE A 197 0.54 16.47 5.60
C PHE A 197 0.80 17.98 5.55
N GLN A 198 1.90 18.47 6.13
CA GLN A 198 2.33 19.86 5.96
C GLN A 198 2.69 20.18 4.50
N PHE A 199 3.00 19.17 3.68
CA PHE A 199 3.25 19.34 2.25
C PHE A 199 1.97 19.43 1.42
N THR A 200 0.80 19.15 1.98
CA THR A 200 -0.48 19.22 1.24
C THR A 200 -0.81 20.63 0.77
N THR A 201 -0.41 21.66 1.51
CA THR A 201 -0.60 23.06 1.10
C THR A 201 0.30 23.48 -0.06
N ARG A 202 1.20 22.59 -0.53
CA ARG A 202 2.16 22.84 -1.62
C ARG A 202 1.98 21.89 -2.80
N VAL A 203 0.81 21.24 -2.92
CA VAL A 203 0.52 20.29 -4.00
C VAL A 203 0.74 20.89 -5.39
N GLU A 204 0.39 22.16 -5.60
CA GLU A 204 0.58 22.85 -6.89
C GLU A 204 2.06 23.08 -7.23
N GLU A 205 2.86 23.46 -6.23
CA GLU A 205 4.31 23.64 -6.39
C GLU A 205 4.97 22.30 -6.74
N LEU A 206 4.60 21.23 -6.04
CA LEU A 206 5.11 19.87 -6.30
C LEU A 206 4.76 19.39 -7.70
N GLU A 207 3.51 19.58 -8.14
CA GLU A 207 3.07 19.23 -9.49
C GLU A 207 3.84 20.04 -10.56
N THR A 208 4.08 21.33 -10.30
CA THR A 208 4.84 22.21 -11.21
C THR A 208 6.30 21.80 -11.30
N ILE A 209 6.97 21.54 -10.17
CA ILE A 209 8.36 21.06 -10.12
C ILE A 209 8.50 19.73 -10.86
N ALA A 210 7.55 18.81 -10.66
CA ALA A 210 7.57 17.52 -11.32
C ALA A 210 7.43 17.63 -12.84
N LYS A 211 6.55 18.53 -13.33
CA LYS A 211 6.42 18.83 -14.76
C LYS A 211 7.70 19.42 -15.33
N MET A 212 8.34 20.36 -14.63
CA MET A 212 9.59 20.99 -15.07
C MET A 212 10.77 20.01 -15.09
N THR A 213 10.89 19.16 -14.06
CA THR A 213 12.00 18.20 -13.92
C THR A 213 11.72 16.86 -14.60
N ARG A 214 10.50 16.64 -15.12
CA ARG A 214 9.99 15.36 -15.61
C ARG A 214 10.18 14.20 -14.61
N THR A 215 10.12 14.51 -13.32
CA THR A 215 10.31 13.55 -12.23
C THR A 215 8.97 13.25 -11.58
N TYR A 216 8.39 12.10 -11.91
CA TYR A 216 7.07 11.68 -11.44
C TYR A 216 7.10 10.45 -10.52
N GLU A 217 8.24 9.75 -10.45
CA GLU A 217 8.48 8.65 -9.52
C GLU A 217 9.00 9.21 -8.18
N ILE A 218 8.30 8.92 -7.09
CA ILE A 218 8.68 9.35 -5.74
C ILE A 218 9.17 8.15 -4.94
N VAL A 219 10.28 8.34 -4.21
CA VAL A 219 10.96 7.32 -3.38
C VAL A 219 11.15 5.97 -4.10
N GLY A 220 11.37 6.03 -5.41
CA GLY A 220 11.62 4.87 -6.25
C GLY A 220 13.01 4.28 -6.07
N ARG A 221 13.12 2.96 -6.27
CA ARG A 221 14.39 2.24 -6.29
C ARG A 221 15.04 2.21 -7.67
N GLY A 222 16.35 2.32 -7.67
CA GLY A 222 17.23 2.24 -8.84
C GLY A 222 18.67 2.55 -8.45
N ALA A 223 19.62 2.17 -9.32
CA ALA A 223 21.04 2.45 -9.11
C ALA A 223 21.27 3.95 -8.83
N GLY A 224 21.91 4.26 -7.71
CA GLY A 224 22.18 5.64 -7.29
C GLY A 224 20.98 6.41 -6.73
N SER A 225 19.80 5.78 -6.58
CA SER A 225 18.66 6.44 -5.93
C SER A 225 18.94 6.74 -4.45
N PRO A 226 18.33 7.79 -3.87
CA PRO A 226 18.49 8.10 -2.44
C PRO A 226 18.15 6.93 -1.51
N VAL A 227 17.18 6.10 -1.90
CA VAL A 227 16.76 4.91 -1.14
C VAL A 227 17.86 3.84 -1.12
N GLU A 228 18.48 3.55 -2.27
CA GLU A 228 19.60 2.60 -2.34
C GLU A 228 20.84 3.12 -1.60
N LEU A 229 21.12 4.42 -1.67
CA LEU A 229 22.23 5.03 -0.92
C LEU A 229 22.00 4.95 0.59
N LEU A 230 20.77 5.19 1.05
CA LEU A 230 20.39 5.01 2.45
C LEU A 230 20.57 3.56 2.90
N HIS A 231 20.08 2.60 2.12
CA HIS A 231 20.24 1.18 2.41
C HIS A 231 21.71 0.75 2.44
N ALA A 232 22.49 1.14 1.44
CA ALA A 232 23.92 0.84 1.36
C ALA A 232 24.70 1.45 2.54
N GLY A 233 24.42 2.72 2.86
CA GLY A 233 25.03 3.40 4.00
C GLY A 233 24.69 2.74 5.34
N HIS A 234 23.45 2.30 5.53
CA HIS A 234 23.05 1.52 6.71
C HIS A 234 23.79 0.18 6.78
N LYS A 235 23.81 -0.57 5.68
CA LYS A 235 24.50 -1.87 5.58
C LYS A 235 25.99 -1.78 5.84
N MET A 236 26.64 -0.67 5.44
CA MET A 236 28.05 -0.41 5.70
C MET A 236 28.34 0.10 7.13
N GLY A 237 27.31 0.29 7.97
CA GLY A 237 27.45 0.83 9.32
C GLY A 237 27.66 2.34 9.38
N LEU A 238 27.57 3.05 8.24
CA LEU A 238 27.73 4.51 8.16
C LEU A 238 26.46 5.25 8.61
N ILE A 239 25.29 4.62 8.47
CA ILE A 239 24.01 5.17 8.89
C ILE A 239 23.46 4.28 10.01
N PRO A 240 23.52 4.71 11.28
CA PRO A 240 23.07 3.91 12.41
C PRO A 240 21.56 3.63 12.37
N THR A 241 21.14 2.47 12.88
CA THR A 241 19.72 2.10 13.01
C THR A 241 18.90 3.16 13.76
N ASP A 242 19.45 3.75 14.83
CA ASP A 242 18.75 4.81 15.56
C ASP A 242 18.47 6.06 14.73
N LEU A 243 19.37 6.42 13.80
CA LEU A 243 19.14 7.54 12.89
C LEU A 243 18.02 7.23 11.89
N VAL A 244 17.99 6.00 11.38
CA VAL A 244 16.91 5.53 10.50
C VAL A 244 15.57 5.59 11.24
N LEU A 245 15.49 4.98 12.43
CA LEU A 245 14.27 4.93 13.22
C LEU A 245 13.81 6.32 13.65
N THR A 246 14.72 7.21 14.04
CA THR A 246 14.38 8.61 14.37
C THR A 246 13.72 9.32 13.19
N ASN A 247 14.20 9.11 11.96
CA ASN A 247 13.58 9.68 10.77
C ASN A 247 12.20 9.06 10.48
N VAL A 248 12.03 7.76 10.69
CA VAL A 248 10.72 7.10 10.56
C VAL A 248 9.74 7.66 11.59
N TRP A 249 10.13 7.71 12.86
CA TRP A 249 9.34 8.22 13.97
C TRP A 249 8.93 9.68 13.83
N TYR A 250 9.77 10.50 13.19
CA TYR A 250 9.39 11.88 12.85
C TYR A 250 8.09 11.91 12.04
N PHE A 251 7.90 10.98 11.11
CA PHE A 251 6.68 10.92 10.30
C PHE A 251 5.56 10.10 10.94
N THR A 252 5.86 8.97 11.56
CA THR A 252 4.85 7.99 12.04
C THR A 252 4.45 8.17 13.50
N GLY A 253 5.17 9.00 14.25
CA GLY A 253 5.08 9.05 15.70
C GLY A 253 6.06 8.09 16.37
N VAL A 254 6.51 8.44 17.58
CA VAL A 254 7.54 7.69 18.31
C VAL A 254 6.98 6.39 18.89
N HIS A 255 7.62 5.27 18.56
CA HIS A 255 7.28 3.93 19.06
C HIS A 255 8.54 3.06 19.12
N ASP A 256 8.59 2.07 20.01
CA ASP A 256 9.77 1.18 20.18
C ASP A 256 9.43 -0.27 19.83
N SER A 257 8.51 -0.47 18.89
CA SER A 257 7.96 -1.78 18.56
C SER A 257 8.74 -2.53 17.48
N ILE A 258 9.53 -1.82 16.66
CA ILE A 258 10.23 -2.39 15.50
C ILE A 258 11.45 -3.17 15.99
N ASN A 259 11.58 -4.41 15.52
CA ASN A 259 12.80 -5.17 15.75
C ASN A 259 13.98 -4.51 15.01
N ARG A 260 14.90 -3.94 15.78
CA ARG A 260 16.10 -3.26 15.27
C ARG A 260 16.98 -4.14 14.38
N SER A 261 16.97 -5.47 14.58
CA SER A 261 17.80 -6.39 13.79
C SER A 261 17.34 -6.54 12.34
N ILE A 262 16.06 -6.25 12.04
CA ILE A 262 15.49 -6.39 10.69
C ILE A 262 15.38 -5.04 9.95
N VAL A 263 15.81 -3.94 10.54
CA VAL A 263 15.75 -2.61 9.90
C VAL A 263 16.52 -2.58 8.58
N GLY A 264 17.64 -3.30 8.49
CA GLY A 264 18.38 -3.46 7.24
C GLY A 264 17.59 -4.20 6.16
N ASP A 265 16.80 -5.21 6.54
CA ASP A 265 15.94 -5.98 5.62
C ASP A 265 14.71 -5.17 5.18
N ILE A 266 14.12 -4.38 6.08
CA ILE A 266 13.06 -3.41 5.74
C ILE A 266 13.60 -2.39 4.74
N LEU A 267 14.74 -1.77 5.05
CA LEU A 267 15.40 -0.80 4.17
C LEU A 267 15.91 -1.40 2.86
N ALA A 268 15.98 -2.72 2.71
CA ALA A 268 16.31 -3.35 1.44
C ALA A 268 15.14 -3.36 0.45
N ASN A 269 13.91 -3.13 0.93
CA ASN A 269 12.69 -3.27 0.12
C ASN A 269 11.75 -2.06 0.20
N THR A 270 11.79 -1.31 1.29
CA THR A 270 10.87 -0.20 1.57
C THR A 270 11.65 1.11 1.77
N PRO A 271 11.24 2.22 1.13
CA PRO A 271 10.14 2.33 0.19
C PRO A 271 10.40 1.62 -1.15
N ALA A 272 9.31 1.25 -1.83
CA ALA A 272 9.28 0.59 -3.13
C ALA A 272 8.87 1.52 -4.28
N GLY A 273 8.57 2.79 -4.00
CA GLY A 273 8.21 3.81 -4.98
C GLY A 273 6.71 3.97 -5.22
N CYS A 274 6.31 5.18 -5.61
CA CYS A 274 4.95 5.53 -5.99
C CYS A 274 4.93 6.61 -7.08
N SER A 275 3.76 6.85 -7.67
CA SER A 275 3.53 8.05 -8.47
C SER A 275 3.34 9.27 -7.58
N LEU A 276 3.88 10.41 -8.00
CA LEU A 276 3.54 11.72 -7.45
C LEU A 276 2.01 11.95 -7.38
N TYR A 277 1.27 11.49 -8.38
CA TYR A 277 -0.18 11.70 -8.44
C TYR A 277 -0.94 10.97 -7.32
N GLN A 278 -0.37 9.92 -6.71
CA GLN A 278 -0.92 9.34 -5.48
C GLN A 278 -0.82 10.34 -4.32
N LEU A 279 0.33 11.01 -4.16
CA LEU A 279 0.55 12.01 -3.12
C LEU A 279 -0.34 13.25 -3.33
N LEU A 280 -0.43 13.72 -4.58
CA LEU A 280 -1.30 14.85 -4.93
C LEU A 280 -2.76 14.53 -4.65
N HIS A 281 -3.22 13.32 -4.98
CA HIS A 281 -4.60 12.91 -4.74
C HIS A 281 -4.91 12.87 -3.23
N PHE A 282 -4.07 12.21 -2.42
CA PHE A 282 -4.26 12.20 -0.98
C PHE A 282 -4.17 13.60 -0.36
N GLY A 283 -3.24 14.43 -0.82
CA GLY A 283 -3.12 15.80 -0.35
C GLY A 283 -4.36 16.65 -0.65
N ARG A 284 -4.92 16.51 -1.86
CA ARG A 284 -6.19 17.16 -2.26
C ARG A 284 -7.35 16.66 -1.39
N ASN A 285 -7.43 15.36 -1.11
CA ASN A 285 -8.48 14.78 -0.25
C ASN A 285 -8.36 15.24 1.22
N HIS A 286 -7.14 15.34 1.75
CA HIS A 286 -6.87 15.89 3.08
C HIS A 286 -7.37 17.33 3.19
N LEU A 287 -7.08 18.18 2.20
CA LEU A 287 -7.53 19.58 2.17
C LEU A 287 -9.05 19.71 1.96
N ALA A 288 -9.62 18.89 1.07
CA ALA A 288 -11.05 18.90 0.75
C ALA A 288 -11.93 18.30 1.86
N LYS A 289 -11.31 17.58 2.81
CA LYS A 289 -12.00 16.81 3.85
C LYS A 289 -13.00 15.80 3.29
N SER A 290 -12.60 15.15 2.20
CA SER A 290 -13.48 14.25 1.45
C SER A 290 -12.70 13.08 0.85
N PHE A 291 -13.36 11.93 0.76
CA PHE A 291 -12.88 10.79 -0.02
C PHE A 291 -13.48 10.85 -1.43
N GLN A 292 -12.78 11.56 -2.31
CA GLN A 292 -13.27 11.93 -3.64
C GLN A 292 -12.30 11.51 -4.76
N GLN A 293 -12.78 11.61 -5.99
CA GLN A 293 -11.95 11.44 -7.19
C GLN A 293 -10.94 12.60 -7.36
N TYR A 294 -9.97 12.42 -8.25
CA TYR A 294 -8.87 13.36 -8.41
C TYR A 294 -9.37 14.74 -8.84
N ASP A 295 -8.99 15.77 -8.10
CA ASP A 295 -9.30 17.15 -8.47
C ASP A 295 -8.37 17.62 -9.60
N TYR A 296 -8.91 18.01 -10.75
CA TYR A 296 -8.16 18.54 -11.91
C TYR A 296 -8.20 20.08 -11.99
N GLY A 297 -8.65 20.74 -10.91
CA GLY A 297 -9.02 22.16 -10.89
C GLY A 297 -10.39 22.38 -11.54
N PRO A 298 -11.03 23.55 -11.34
CA PRO A 298 -12.43 23.78 -11.73
C PRO A 298 -12.75 23.44 -13.19
N ASP A 299 -11.92 23.88 -14.13
CA ASP A 299 -12.14 23.63 -15.57
C ASP A 299 -11.82 22.17 -15.96
N GLY A 300 -10.82 21.57 -15.31
CA GLY A 300 -10.49 20.17 -15.48
C GLY A 300 -11.61 19.26 -14.99
N ASN A 301 -12.20 19.59 -13.83
CA ASN A 301 -13.32 18.89 -13.24
C ASN A 301 -14.57 19.01 -14.12
N VAL A 302 -14.87 20.20 -14.68
CA VAL A 302 -16.02 20.33 -15.60
C VAL A 302 -15.83 19.45 -16.83
N ARG A 303 -14.62 19.41 -17.40
CA ARG A 303 -14.33 18.52 -18.55
C ARG A 303 -14.42 17.03 -18.20
N ARG A 304 -14.05 16.64 -16.97
CA ARG A 304 -13.96 15.23 -16.57
C ARG A 304 -15.24 14.68 -15.95
N TYR A 305 -15.94 15.50 -15.18
CA TYR A 305 -17.04 15.15 -14.28
C TYR A 305 -18.33 15.94 -14.56
N GLY A 306 -18.28 16.99 -15.38
CA GLY A 306 -19.43 17.88 -15.57
C GLY A 306 -19.72 18.81 -14.38
N ALA A 307 -18.85 18.84 -13.37
CA ALA A 307 -19.00 19.66 -12.16
C ALA A 307 -17.68 20.38 -11.83
N ARG A 308 -17.73 21.49 -11.08
CA ARG A 308 -16.53 22.27 -10.69
C ARG A 308 -15.70 21.60 -9.60
N VAL A 309 -16.31 20.71 -8.82
CA VAL A 309 -15.67 19.90 -7.78
C VAL A 309 -15.74 18.43 -8.19
N PRO A 310 -14.73 17.61 -7.85
CA PRO A 310 -14.79 16.18 -8.13
C PRO A 310 -15.88 15.49 -7.30
N PRO A 311 -16.51 14.43 -7.82
CA PRO A 311 -17.49 13.67 -7.07
C PRO A 311 -16.81 12.81 -5.99
N GLU A 312 -17.50 12.63 -4.86
CA GLU A 312 -17.12 11.66 -3.85
C GLU A 312 -17.26 10.22 -4.36
N TYR A 313 -16.50 9.30 -3.79
CA TYR A 313 -16.75 7.88 -4.05
C TYR A 313 -18.06 7.45 -3.38
N PRO A 314 -18.97 6.75 -4.10
CA PRO A 314 -20.26 6.35 -3.55
C PRO A 314 -20.11 5.17 -2.59
N LEU A 315 -19.66 5.43 -1.35
CA LEU A 315 -19.37 4.41 -0.34
C LEU A 315 -20.59 3.54 0.04
N GLN A 316 -21.81 4.04 -0.16
CA GLN A 316 -23.05 3.28 -0.03
C GLN A 316 -23.12 2.05 -0.96
N ASN A 317 -22.28 1.99 -2.00
CA ASN A 317 -22.20 0.85 -2.92
C ASN A 317 -21.25 -0.26 -2.42
N VAL A 318 -20.53 -0.06 -1.31
CA VAL A 318 -19.58 -1.04 -0.76
C VAL A 318 -20.35 -2.06 0.09
N THR A 319 -21.00 -3.02 -0.58
CA THR A 319 -21.84 -4.03 0.08
C THR A 319 -21.05 -5.24 0.59
N ALA A 320 -19.75 -5.34 0.30
CA ALA A 320 -18.90 -6.42 0.82
C ALA A 320 -18.81 -6.38 2.36
N PRO A 321 -18.66 -7.52 3.05
CA PRO A 321 -18.54 -7.57 4.51
C PRO A 321 -17.18 -7.04 4.98
N VAL A 322 -17.14 -5.80 5.47
CA VAL A 322 -15.91 -5.10 5.87
C VAL A 322 -15.68 -5.20 7.38
N SER A 323 -14.48 -5.61 7.77
CA SER A 323 -13.94 -5.47 9.13
C SER A 323 -12.85 -4.40 9.14
N LEU A 324 -12.95 -3.45 10.07
CA LEU A 324 -12.03 -2.32 10.19
C LEU A 324 -11.08 -2.53 11.39
N TYR A 325 -9.80 -2.27 11.20
CA TYR A 325 -8.78 -2.33 12.25
C TYR A 325 -8.03 -0.99 12.31
N TYR A 326 -8.07 -0.30 13.44
CA TYR A 326 -7.58 1.08 13.58
C TYR A 326 -7.03 1.32 14.99
N SER A 327 -6.26 2.39 15.18
CA SER A 327 -5.55 2.66 16.43
C SER A 327 -5.46 4.16 16.71
N GLU A 328 -5.39 4.54 17.98
CA GLU A 328 -5.40 5.95 18.40
C GLU A 328 -4.15 6.72 18.04
N ALA A 329 -3.00 6.06 18.00
CA ALA A 329 -1.73 6.70 17.74
C ALA A 329 -1.39 6.74 16.24
N ASP A 330 -2.29 6.29 15.37
CA ASP A 330 -2.15 6.42 13.93
C ASP A 330 -2.33 7.88 13.49
N ASN A 331 -1.22 8.54 13.18
CA ASN A 331 -1.21 9.94 12.74
C ASN A 331 -1.35 10.11 11.22
N PHE A 332 -1.46 9.02 10.45
CA PHE A 332 -1.74 9.03 9.02
C PHE A 332 -3.22 8.82 8.73
N VAL A 333 -3.84 7.89 9.45
CA VAL A 333 -5.26 7.55 9.35
C VAL A 333 -5.84 7.55 10.77
N PRO A 334 -6.21 8.72 11.30
CA PRO A 334 -6.73 8.85 12.66
C PRO A 334 -7.94 7.97 12.91
N ALA A 335 -8.08 7.50 14.15
CA ALA A 335 -9.17 6.62 14.55
C ALA A 335 -10.54 7.23 14.24
N GLU A 336 -10.72 8.53 14.47
CA GLU A 336 -11.96 9.25 14.19
C GLU A 336 -12.31 9.28 12.71
N ASP A 337 -11.32 9.34 11.81
CA ASP A 337 -11.55 9.26 10.37
C ASP A 337 -12.00 7.84 9.96
N VAL A 338 -11.53 6.79 10.66
CA VAL A 338 -11.99 5.42 10.45
C VAL A 338 -13.40 5.19 11.00
N GLU A 339 -13.75 5.82 12.11
CA GLU A 339 -15.12 5.78 12.65
C GLU A 339 -16.11 6.48 11.69
N ASP A 340 -15.76 7.65 11.17
CA ASP A 340 -16.58 8.33 10.14
C ASP A 340 -16.72 7.46 8.87
N LEU A 341 -15.65 6.77 8.46
CA LEU A 341 -15.72 5.81 7.36
C LEU A 341 -16.69 4.67 7.68
N ALA A 342 -16.66 4.15 8.91
CA ALA A 342 -17.54 3.07 9.31
C ALA A 342 -19.01 3.46 9.21
N ASP A 343 -19.35 4.70 9.59
CA ASP A 343 -20.70 5.24 9.51
C ASP A 343 -21.17 5.45 8.05
N SER A 344 -20.24 5.72 7.13
CA SER A 344 -20.49 5.85 5.69
C SER A 344 -20.64 4.51 4.94
N LEU A 345 -20.29 3.38 5.54
CA LEU A 345 -20.30 2.07 4.91
C LEU A 345 -21.56 1.26 5.27
N PRO A 346 -22.23 0.62 4.29
CA PRO A 346 -23.49 -0.09 4.56
C PRO A 346 -23.31 -1.47 5.23
N ASN A 347 -22.10 -2.02 5.24
CA ASN A 347 -21.85 -3.40 5.71
C ASN A 347 -20.52 -3.53 6.49
N VAL A 348 -20.40 -2.79 7.58
CA VAL A 348 -19.32 -2.98 8.56
C VAL A 348 -19.69 -4.11 9.51
N VAL A 349 -19.00 -5.24 9.39
CA VAL A 349 -19.24 -6.44 10.20
C VAL A 349 -18.59 -6.30 11.58
N GLN A 350 -17.38 -5.75 11.64
CA GLN A 350 -16.63 -5.58 12.89
C GLN A 350 -15.75 -4.33 12.86
N LYS A 351 -15.60 -3.72 14.04
CA LYS A 351 -14.64 -2.64 14.32
C LYS A 351 -13.68 -3.11 15.40
N HIS A 352 -12.39 -3.13 15.07
CA HIS A 352 -11.30 -3.56 15.94
C HIS A 352 -10.38 -2.37 16.25
N ARG A 353 -10.68 -1.69 17.36
CA ARG A 353 -9.82 -0.63 17.88
C ARG A 353 -8.67 -1.25 18.67
N ILE A 354 -7.44 -1.04 18.22
CA ILE A 354 -6.23 -1.58 18.84
C ILE A 354 -5.93 -0.76 20.10
N GLY A 355 -6.08 -1.37 21.28
CA GLY A 355 -5.91 -0.71 22.59
C GLY A 355 -4.47 -0.40 23.01
N LEU A 356 -3.48 -0.58 22.13
CA LEU A 356 -2.08 -0.29 22.43
C LEU A 356 -1.79 1.19 22.18
N ARG A 357 -1.55 1.95 23.25
CA ARG A 357 -1.43 3.43 23.23
C ARG A 357 -0.42 4.01 22.23
N LYS A 358 0.59 3.24 21.83
CA LYS A 358 1.64 3.70 20.89
C LYS A 358 1.55 3.05 19.51
N TRP A 359 0.57 2.18 19.28
CA TRP A 359 0.39 1.53 17.98
C TRP A 359 0.00 2.57 16.94
N ASN A 360 0.89 2.83 15.99
CA ASN A 360 0.73 3.82 14.94
C ASN A 360 0.63 3.17 13.54
N HIS A 361 0.66 3.99 12.50
CA HIS A 361 0.45 3.54 11.11
C HIS A 361 1.39 2.44 10.62
N ILE A 362 2.64 2.45 11.08
CA ILE A 362 3.68 1.52 10.61
C ILE A 362 3.69 0.21 11.40
N ASP A 363 3.08 0.21 12.59
CA ASP A 363 3.00 -0.95 13.48
C ASP A 363 2.16 -2.08 12.87
N TYR A 364 1.21 -1.75 12.00
CA TYR A 364 0.49 -2.71 11.17
C TYR A 364 1.37 -3.55 10.24
N LEU A 365 2.63 -3.17 10.04
CA LEU A 365 3.59 -3.91 9.22
C LEU A 365 4.74 -4.46 10.07
N TYR A 366 5.29 -3.65 10.97
CA TYR A 366 6.60 -3.91 11.58
C TYR A 366 6.62 -3.99 13.11
N ASP A 367 5.48 -3.86 13.79
CA ASP A 367 5.44 -4.11 15.24
C ASP A 367 5.79 -5.57 15.51
N THR A 368 6.69 -5.79 16.47
CA THR A 368 7.13 -7.13 16.90
C THR A 368 5.99 -8.03 17.37
N ASN A 369 4.85 -7.47 17.76
CA ASN A 369 3.62 -8.10 18.21
C ASN A 369 2.48 -8.09 17.17
N ALA A 370 2.70 -7.57 15.95
CA ALA A 370 1.69 -7.55 14.88
C ALA A 370 1.15 -8.92 14.50
N HIS A 371 1.95 -9.95 14.69
CA HIS A 371 1.54 -11.34 14.55
C HIS A 371 0.28 -11.70 15.37
N ARG A 372 0.02 -11.05 16.50
CA ARG A 372 -1.21 -11.26 17.29
C ARG A 372 -2.44 -10.75 16.55
N LEU A 373 -2.35 -9.54 15.98
CA LEU A 373 -3.39 -8.98 15.10
C LEU A 373 -3.58 -9.88 13.87
N TYR A 374 -2.49 -10.27 13.22
CA TYR A 374 -2.54 -11.12 12.02
C TYR A 374 -3.22 -12.46 12.29
N ARG A 375 -2.92 -13.12 13.41
CA ARG A 375 -3.59 -14.38 13.79
C ARG A 375 -5.09 -14.17 14.02
N SER A 376 -5.49 -13.06 14.63
CA SER A 376 -6.92 -12.72 14.77
C SER A 376 -7.59 -12.46 13.42
N VAL A 377 -6.92 -11.74 12.52
CA VAL A 377 -7.43 -11.46 11.17
C VAL A 377 -7.58 -12.76 10.38
N VAL A 378 -6.54 -13.59 10.34
CA VAL A 378 -6.55 -14.89 9.63
C VAL A 378 -7.63 -15.82 10.20
N ALA A 379 -7.79 -15.89 11.52
CA ALA A 379 -8.85 -16.68 12.15
C ALA A 379 -10.27 -16.17 11.81
N SER A 380 -10.40 -14.89 11.43
CA SER A 380 -11.68 -14.28 11.03
C SER A 380 -11.96 -14.36 9.52
N LEU A 381 -11.08 -14.99 8.72
CA LEU A 381 -11.30 -15.23 7.29
C LEU A 381 -12.35 -16.33 7.09
N THR A 382 -13.61 -15.98 7.29
CA THR A 382 -14.75 -16.90 7.16
C THR A 382 -15.66 -16.48 6.00
N ASP A 383 -16.19 -17.46 5.27
CA ASP A 383 -17.27 -17.19 4.31
C ASP A 383 -18.61 -17.08 5.04
N GLN A 384 -19.10 -15.86 5.24
CA GLN A 384 -20.38 -15.63 5.92
C GLN A 384 -21.59 -16.12 5.12
N ARG A 385 -21.43 -16.44 3.82
CA ARG A 385 -22.52 -16.98 3.00
C ARG A 385 -22.97 -18.37 3.44
N GLY A 386 -22.08 -19.18 3.99
CA GLY A 386 -22.39 -20.55 4.46
C GLY A 386 -23.23 -20.61 5.73
N THR A 387 -23.41 -19.50 6.45
CA THR A 387 -24.22 -19.46 7.68
C THR A 387 -25.70 -19.11 7.46
N ALA A 388 -26.07 -18.60 6.29
CA ALA A 388 -27.46 -18.25 5.97
C ALA A 388 -28.31 -19.45 5.51
N GLU A 389 -27.71 -20.52 4.99
CA GLU A 389 -28.42 -21.74 4.57
C GLU A 389 -28.62 -22.77 5.71
N LYS A 390 -28.24 -22.44 6.94
CA LYS A 390 -28.38 -23.30 8.12
C LYS A 390 -29.28 -22.72 9.23
N LYS A 391 -30.13 -21.74 8.91
CA LYS A 391 -31.17 -21.26 9.83
C LYS A 391 -32.56 -21.48 9.28
#